data_AF-A0A7J2TLC1-F1
#
_entry.id   AF-A0A7J2TLC1-F1
#
_cell.length_a   1.000
_cell.length_b   1.000
_cell.length_c   1.000
_cell.angle_alpha   90.00
_cell.angle_beta   90.00
_cell.angle_gamma   90.00
#
_symmetry.space_group_name_H-M   'P 1'
#
loop_
_entity.id
_entity.type
_entity.pdbx_description
1 polymer ?
#
loop_
_entity_poly.entity_id
_entity_poly.type
_entity_poly.pdbx_seq_one_letter_code
_entity_poly.pdbx_strand_id
1 'polypeptide(L)' 'MELVNEKVNTPAQSWANRVKRKPLPKVDYYSELRSWLQRAILEAEKKKDFNKKGQLVILLNDL' A
#
# COMPACT_ATOMS: atom_id res chain seq x y z
N MET A 1 -11.25 -49.61 -16.24
CA MET A 1 -11.01 -49.01 -14.91
C MET A 1 -11.17 -47.51 -15.05
N GLU A 2 -12.21 -46.98 -14.46
CA GLU A 2 -12.52 -45.56 -14.41
C GLU A 2 -11.62 -44.92 -13.35
N LEU A 3 -10.83 -43.91 -13.73
CA LEU A 3 -10.18 -43.00 -12.79
C LEU A 3 -10.97 -41.69 -12.80
N VAL A 4 -12.17 -41.75 -12.22
CA VAL A 4 -12.91 -40.55 -11.83
C VAL A 4 -12.25 -40.07 -10.54
N ASN A 5 -11.25 -39.21 -10.69
CA ASN A 5 -10.64 -38.50 -9.58
C ASN A 5 -11.72 -37.72 -8.84
N GLU A 6 -11.99 -38.21 -7.64
CA GLU A 6 -12.97 -37.75 -6.69
C GLU A 6 -12.78 -36.24 -6.42
N LYS A 7 -13.83 -35.48 -6.73
CA LYS A 7 -14.00 -34.08 -6.34
C LYS A 7 -13.93 -33.98 -4.81
N VAL A 8 -12.78 -33.61 -4.27
CA VAL A 8 -12.72 -32.96 -2.95
C VAL A 8 -12.60 -31.46 -3.18
N ASN A 9 -13.78 -30.85 -3.31
CA ASN A 9 -13.99 -29.41 -3.25
C ASN A 9 -13.34 -28.85 -1.97
N THR A 10 -12.14 -28.31 -2.10
CA THR A 10 -11.44 -27.63 -1.00
C THR A 10 -11.96 -26.18 -0.93
N PRO A 11 -12.60 -25.76 0.17
CA PRO A 11 -12.97 -24.35 0.38
C PRO A 11 -11.76 -23.41 0.31
N ALA A 12 -10.57 -23.96 0.58
CA ALA A 12 -9.29 -23.25 0.60
C ALA A 12 -8.85 -22.72 -0.78
N GLN A 13 -9.19 -23.38 -1.90
CA GLN A 13 -8.83 -22.89 -3.24
C GLN A 13 -9.63 -21.64 -3.63
N SER A 14 -10.85 -21.47 -3.09
CA SER A 14 -11.68 -20.29 -3.38
C SER A 14 -11.11 -18.99 -2.79
N TRP A 15 -10.44 -19.08 -1.64
CA TRP A 15 -9.75 -17.93 -1.01
C TRP A 15 -8.48 -17.57 -1.78
N ALA A 16 -7.64 -18.57 -2.12
CA ALA A 16 -6.42 -18.36 -2.89
C ALA A 16 -6.68 -17.74 -4.28
N ASN A 17 -7.80 -18.11 -4.92
CA ASN A 17 -8.18 -17.54 -6.22
C ASN A 17 -8.81 -16.14 -6.12
N ARG A 18 -9.39 -15.76 -4.98
CA ARG A 18 -9.87 -14.38 -4.75
C ARG A 18 -8.72 -13.39 -4.51
N VAL A 19 -7.65 -13.83 -3.82
CA VAL A 19 -6.45 -13.00 -3.61
C VAL A 19 -5.69 -12.76 -4.92
N LYS A 20 -5.71 -13.71 -5.86
CA LYS A 20 -5.07 -13.56 -7.18
C LYS A 20 -5.77 -12.62 -8.16
N ARG A 21 -7.01 -12.18 -7.90
CA ARG A 21 -7.87 -11.51 -8.92
C ARG A 21 -8.04 -10.00 -8.79
N LYS A 22 -7.44 -9.37 -7.79
CA LYS A 22 -7.29 -7.92 -7.82
C LYS A 22 -5.80 -7.64 -7.92
N PRO A 23 -5.26 -7.18 -9.06
CA PRO A 23 -4.13 -6.28 -8.94
C PRO A 23 -4.57 -5.24 -7.91
N LEU A 24 -3.82 -5.14 -6.80
CA LEU A 24 -3.87 -3.93 -5.99
C LEU A 24 -3.91 -2.79 -7.00
N PRO A 25 -4.85 -1.83 -6.89
CA PRO A 25 -4.79 -0.68 -7.76
C PRO A 25 -3.33 -0.25 -7.71
N LYS A 26 -2.72 0.05 -8.85
CA LYS A 26 -1.51 0.88 -8.85
C LYS A 26 -1.98 2.22 -8.30
N VAL A 27 -2.28 2.26 -7.01
CA VAL A 27 -2.22 3.43 -6.18
C VAL A 27 -0.82 3.87 -6.46
N ASP A 28 -0.69 5.01 -7.12
CA ASP A 28 0.61 5.64 -7.29
C ASP A 28 1.18 5.74 -5.89
N TYR A 29 2.05 4.80 -5.53
CA TYR A 29 2.58 4.64 -4.18
C TYR A 29 3.20 5.97 -3.71
N TYR A 30 3.74 6.69 -4.68
CA TYR A 30 4.24 8.04 -4.60
C TYR A 30 3.16 9.10 -4.27
N SER A 31 1.93 8.96 -4.76
CA SER A 31 0.84 9.92 -4.51
C SER A 31 0.34 9.91 -3.06
N GLU A 32 0.17 8.72 -2.48
CA GLU A 32 -0.19 8.61 -1.05
C GLU A 32 0.97 9.06 -0.18
N LEU A 33 2.18 8.59 -0.46
CA LEU A 33 3.39 8.97 0.27
C LEU A 33 3.59 10.50 0.28
N ARG A 34 3.43 11.15 -0.88
CA ARG A 34 3.48 12.60 -1.02
C ARG A 34 2.43 13.30 -0.17
N SER A 35 1.21 12.77 -0.14
CA SER A 35 0.11 13.32 0.68
C SER A 35 0.40 13.21 2.18
N TRP A 36 0.99 12.11 2.64
CA TRP A 36 1.41 11.93 4.03
C TRP A 36 2.55 12.87 4.41
N LEU A 37 3.55 13.03 3.54
CA LEU A 37 4.66 13.97 3.74
C LEU A 37 4.19 15.41 3.86
N GLN A 38 3.28 15.85 2.98
CA GLN A 38 2.71 17.19 3.06
C GLN A 38 1.98 17.44 4.38
N ARG A 39 1.22 16.46 4.88
CA ARG A 39 0.58 16.57 6.20
C ARG A 39 1.60 16.65 7.34
N ALA A 40 2.65 15.84 7.29
CA ALA A 40 3.71 15.86 8.30
C ALA A 40 4.47 17.20 8.32
N ILE A 41 4.69 17.82 7.16
CA ILE A 41 5.30 19.17 7.04
C ILE A 41 4.41 20.21 7.74
N LEU A 42 3.10 20.21 7.46
CA LEU A 42 2.15 21.13 8.10
C LEU A 42 2.07 20.93 9.61
N GLU A 43 2.17 19.69 10.08
CA GLU A 43 2.15 19.39 11.51
C GLU A 43 3.46 19.84 12.20
N ALA A 44 4.61 19.65 11.56
CA ALA A 44 5.89 20.15 12.04
C ALA A 44 5.90 21.68 12.13
N GLU A 45 5.30 22.37 11.14
CA GLU A 45 5.14 23.82 11.15
C GLU A 45 4.24 24.30 12.30
N LYS A 46 3.10 23.65 12.53
CA LYS A 46 2.24 23.94 13.71
C LYS A 46 2.98 23.75 15.03
N LYS A 47 3.87 22.77 15.11
CA LYS A 47 4.70 22.48 16.29
C LYS A 47 5.95 23.37 16.39
N LYS A 48 6.18 24.28 15.42
CA LYS A 48 7.40 25.11 15.29
C LYS A 48 8.70 24.28 15.24
N ASP A 49 8.60 23.03 14.81
CA ASP A 49 9.75 22.14 14.62
C ASP A 49 10.30 22.30 13.20
N PHE A 50 11.09 23.36 13.00
CA PHE A 50 11.64 23.71 11.70
C PHE A 50 12.74 22.76 11.22
N ASN A 51 13.43 22.06 12.13
CA ASN A 51 14.43 21.06 11.76
C ASN A 51 13.73 19.87 11.09
N LYS A 52 12.69 19.34 11.73
CA LYS A 52 11.90 18.25 11.18
C LYS A 52 11.16 18.65 9.90
N LYS A 53 10.65 19.90 9.83
CA LYS A 53 10.08 20.46 8.59
C LYS A 53 11.10 20.42 7.45
N GLY A 54 12.33 20.88 7.69
CA GLY A 54 13.39 20.88 6.69
C GLY A 54 13.72 19.47 6.17
N GLN A 55 13.87 18.50 7.06
CA GLN A 55 14.11 17.10 6.70
C GLN A 55 12.99 16.52 5.84
N LEU A 56 11.72 16.81 6.18
CA LEU A 56 10.57 16.34 5.41
C LEU A 56 10.45 17.02 4.04
N VAL A 57 10.85 18.29 3.93
CA VAL A 57 10.89 19.00 2.64
C VAL A 57 11.96 18.42 1.71
N ILE A 58 13.15 18.10 2.24
CA ILE A 58 14.20 17.43 1.46
C ILE A 58 13.69 16.08 0.96
N LEU A 59 13.08 15.30 1.86
CA LEU A 59 12.55 13.98 1.52
C LEU A 59 11.39 14.04 0.52
N LEU A 60 10.62 15.13 0.50
CA LEU A 60 9.58 15.39 -0.50
C LEU A 60 10.15 15.73 -1.89
N ASN A 61 11.32 16.36 -1.95
CA ASN A 61 11.97 16.75 -3.21
C ASN A 61 12.76 15.60 -3.86
N ASP A 62 13.22 14.64 -3.06
CA ASP A 62 13.89 13.41 -3.52
C ASP A 62 12.92 12.34 -4.07
N LEU A 63 11.61 12.61 -4.00
CA LEU A 63 10.50 11.67 -4.25
C LEU A 63 9.85 11.91 -5.61
#